data_AF-A0A926PNI5-F1
#
_entry.id   AF-A0A926PNI5-F1
#
_cell.length_a   1.000
_cell.length_b   1.000
_cell.length_c   1.000
_cell.angle_alpha   90.00
_cell.angle_beta   90.00
_cell.angle_gamma   90.00
#
_symmetry.space_group_name_H-M   'P 1'
#
loop_
_entity.id
_entity.type
_entity.pdbx_description
1 polymer ?
#
loop_
_entity_poly.entity_id
_entity_poly.type
_entity_poly.pdbx_seq_one_letter_code
_entity_poly.pdbx_strand_id
1 'polypeptide(L)' 'MKVADKIYELVKTLPEEQASQVLMFVESLQQATRVQVEGQTVARQSETPLSDFVGILKDSPNFNQDPVALQRKLRDEWN' A
#
# COMPACT_ATOMS: atom_id res chain seq x y z
N MET A 1 27.02 4.20 4.96
CA MET A 1 26.63 2.91 5.58
C MET A 1 25.22 2.57 5.18
N LYS A 2 24.98 1.34 4.70
CA LYS A 2 23.63 0.88 4.36
C LYS A 2 22.88 0.51 5.64
N VAL A 3 21.55 0.46 5.56
CA VAL A 3 20.69 0.11 6.71
C VAL A 3 21.00 -1.31 7.23
N ALA A 4 21.29 -2.26 6.32
CA ALA A 4 21.68 -3.62 6.67
C ALA A 4 22.95 -3.67 7.55
N ASP A 5 23.95 -2.83 7.25
CA ASP A 5 25.20 -2.76 8.01
C ASP A 5 24.94 -2.29 9.46
N LYS A 6 24.01 -1.34 9.64
CA LYS A 6 23.62 -0.85 10.97
C LYS A 6 22.87 -1.91 11.79
N ILE A 7 21.99 -2.67 11.14
CA ILE A 7 21.25 -3.77 11.80
C ILE A 7 22.23 -4.85 12.23
N TYR A 8 23.20 -5.21 11.38
CA TYR A 8 24.23 -6.20 11.69
C TYR A 8 25.08 -5.78 12.89
N GLU A 9 25.60 -4.55 12.91
CA GLU A 9 26.39 -4.05 14.04
C GLU A 9 25.57 -3.99 15.34
N LEU A 10 24.29 -3.62 15.26
CA LEU A 10 23.41 -3.61 16.43
C LEU A 10 23.17 -5.02 16.98
N VAL A 11 22.81 -5.98 16.12
CA VAL A 11 22.55 -7.37 16.51
C VAL A 11 23.80 -8.04 17.07
N LYS A 12 24.98 -7.71 16.53
CA LYS A 12 26.27 -8.21 17.01
C LYS A 12 26.61 -7.77 18.44
N THR A 13 26.07 -6.64 18.90
CA THR A 13 26.28 -6.11 20.26
C THR A 13 25.24 -6.60 21.28
N LEU A 14 24.20 -7.31 20.83
CA LEU A 14 23.11 -7.77 21.70
C LEU A 14 23.45 -9.09 22.43
N PRO A 15 22.98 -9.26 23.68
CA PRO A 15 22.87 -10.54 24.36
C PRO A 15 22.20 -11.64 23.50
N GLU A 16 22.65 -12.88 23.68
CA GLU A 16 22.22 -14.05 22.88
C GLU A 16 20.70 -14.26 22.89
N GLU A 17 20.05 -14.03 24.03
CA GLU A 17 18.60 -14.15 24.19
C GLU A 17 17.82 -13.14 23.33
N GLN A 18 18.39 -11.97 23.06
CA GLN A 18 17.76 -10.92 22.26
C GLN A 18 18.07 -11.12 20.77
N ALA A 19 19.26 -11.65 20.45
CA ALA A 19 19.61 -12.05 19.09
C ALA A 19 18.68 -13.16 18.57
N SER A 20 18.30 -14.12 19.42
CA SER A 20 17.35 -15.17 19.06
C SER A 20 15.95 -14.62 18.77
N GLN A 21 15.49 -13.61 19.53
CA GLN A 21 14.21 -12.95 19.27
C GLN A 21 14.18 -12.22 17.92
N VAL A 22 15.28 -11.55 17.56
CA VAL A 22 15.41 -10.92 16.24
C VAL A 22 15.35 -11.98 15.14
N LEU A 23 15.99 -13.13 15.33
CA LEU A 23 15.98 -14.22 14.36
C LEU A 23 14.57 -14.82 14.18
N MET A 24 13.86 -15.07 15.27
CA MET A 24 12.45 -15.50 15.23
C MET A 24 11.55 -14.45 14.55
N PHE A 25 11.78 -13.18 14.80
CA PHE A 25 11.02 -12.10 14.17
C PHE A 25 11.26 -12.05 12.65
N VAL A 26 12.52 -12.17 12.21
CA VAL A 26 12.89 -12.23 10.79
C VAL A 26 12.26 -13.45 10.11
N GLU A 27 12.26 -14.62 10.76
CA GLU A 27 11.57 -15.81 10.25
C GLU A 27 10.06 -15.57 10.11
N SER A 28 9.42 -14.89 11.07
CA SER A 28 7.99 -14.54 11.00
C SER A 28 7.67 -13.62 9.82
N LEU A 29 8.53 -12.62 9.56
CA LEU A 29 8.37 -11.72 8.41
C LEU A 29 8.54 -12.50 7.10
N GLN A 30 9.51 -13.42 7.04
CA GLN A 30 9.72 -14.25 5.85
C GLN A 30 8.53 -15.18 5.59
N GLN A 31 7.95 -15.78 6.63
CA GLN A 31 6.74 -16.60 6.53
C GLN A 31 5.52 -15.77 6.11
N ALA A 32 5.30 -14.60 6.71
CA ALA A 32 4.22 -13.69 6.33
C ALA A 32 4.32 -13.25 4.85
N THR A 33 5.55 -12.99 4.38
CA THR A 33 5.80 -12.66 2.97
C THR A 33 5.53 -13.85 2.06
N ARG A 34 5.91 -15.08 2.46
CA ARG A 34 5.63 -16.30 1.68
C ARG A 34 4.14 -16.62 1.56
N VAL A 35 3.37 -16.47 2.63
CA VAL A 35 1.91 -16.68 2.61
C VAL A 35 1.20 -15.66 1.71
N GLN A 36 1.71 -14.43 1.61
CA GLN A 36 1.20 -13.45 0.63
C GLN A 36 1.50 -13.84 -0.83
N VAL A 37 2.61 -14.54 -1.10
CA VAL A 37 3.03 -14.91 -2.46
C VAL A 37 2.26 -16.13 -2.99
N GLU A 38 1.84 -17.07 -2.13
CA GLU A 38 1.08 -18.25 -2.56
C GLU A 38 -0.44 -18.02 -2.67
N GLY A 39 -0.95 -16.92 -2.08
CA GLY A 39 -2.38 -16.57 -2.11
C GLY A 39 -2.79 -15.45 -3.09
N GLN A 40 -1.85 -14.85 -3.83
CA GLN A 40 -2.15 -13.72 -4.73
C GLN A 40 -1.81 -14.04 -6.19
N THR A 41 -2.70 -14.75 -6.85
CA THR A 41 -3.09 -14.41 -8.23
C THR A 41 -4.05 -13.23 -8.21
N VAL A 42 -3.63 -12.08 -7.69
CA VAL A 42 -4.40 -10.84 -7.80
C VAL A 42 -3.45 -9.73 -8.23
N ALA A 43 -3.78 -9.17 -9.38
CA ALA A 43 -3.13 -8.07 -10.08
C ALA A 43 -2.13 -7.27 -9.24
N ARG A 44 -0.89 -7.23 -9.75
CA ARG A 44 0.12 -6.20 -9.49
C ARG A 44 -0.59 -4.86 -9.24
N GLN A 45 -0.77 -4.51 -7.97
CA GLN A 45 -1.17 -3.16 -7.58
C GLN A 45 0.02 -2.28 -7.99
N SER A 46 -0.07 -1.72 -9.19
CA SER A 46 0.68 -0.53 -9.53
C SER A 46 0.42 0.46 -8.40
N GLU A 47 1.46 0.80 -7.65
CA GLU A 47 1.50 1.96 -6.76
C GLU A 47 1.19 3.19 -7.62
N THR A 48 -0.08 3.42 -7.89
CA THR A 48 -0.56 4.64 -8.54
C THR A 48 -0.65 5.64 -7.40
N PRO A 49 0.29 6.61 -7.32
CA PRO A 49 0.25 7.59 -6.24
C PRO A 49 -1.10 8.30 -6.25
N LEU A 50 -1.59 8.72 -5.08
CA LEU A 50 -2.88 9.42 -4.96
C LEU A 50 -2.98 10.67 -5.84
N SER A 51 -1.83 11.26 -6.22
CA SER A 51 -1.73 12.33 -7.21
C SER A 51 -2.28 11.94 -8.57
N ASP A 52 -2.17 10.68 -8.98
CA ASP A 52 -2.71 10.20 -10.25
C ASP A 52 -4.23 10.34 -10.27
N PHE A 53 -4.89 10.21 -9.12
CA PHE A 53 -6.35 10.33 -9.00
C PHE A 53 -6.86 11.79 -8.99
N VAL A 54 -5.98 12.78 -8.79
CA VAL A 54 -6.37 14.19 -8.76
C VAL A 54 -6.64 14.68 -10.18
N GLY A 55 -7.91 14.95 -10.48
CA GLY A 55 -8.32 15.54 -11.77
C GLY A 55 -8.67 14.53 -12.86
N ILE A 56 -8.52 13.21 -12.66
CA ILE A 56 -9.01 12.21 -13.64
C ILE A 56 -10.49 12.41 -13.95
N LEU A 57 -11.29 12.74 -12.94
CA LEU A 57 -12.72 12.94 -13.10
C LEU A 57 -13.05 14.25 -13.84
N LYS A 58 -12.13 15.20 -13.92
CA LYS A 58 -12.35 16.47 -14.63
C LYS A 58 -12.56 16.25 -16.13
N ASP A 59 -11.78 15.35 -16.72
CA ASP A 59 -11.83 15.05 -18.15
C ASP A 59 -12.76 13.86 -18.46
N SER A 60 -13.44 13.31 -17.44
CA SER A 60 -14.36 12.19 -17.61
C SER A 60 -15.61 12.63 -18.38
N PRO A 61 -16.08 11.86 -19.37
CA PRO A 61 -17.32 12.15 -20.10
C PRO A 61 -18.55 12.31 -19.19
N ASN A 62 -18.51 11.70 -18.00
CA ASN A 62 -19.62 11.70 -17.05
C ASN A 62 -19.53 12.82 -16.00
N PHE A 63 -18.33 13.34 -15.73
CA PHE A 63 -18.10 14.29 -14.62
C PHE A 63 -17.46 15.62 -15.08
N ASN A 64 -17.33 15.82 -16.40
CA ASN A 64 -16.84 17.06 -17.02
C ASN A 64 -17.93 18.14 -17.20
N GLN A 65 -19.18 17.87 -16.80
CA GLN A 65 -20.29 18.81 -16.88
C GLN A 65 -20.29 19.76 -15.67
N ASP A 66 -21.08 20.83 -15.74
CA ASP A 66 -21.30 21.71 -14.58
C ASP A 66 -21.73 20.87 -13.36
N PRO A 67 -20.98 20.91 -12.24
CA PRO A 67 -21.30 20.15 -11.03
C PRO A 67 -22.73 20.39 -10.55
N VAL A 68 -23.24 21.62 -10.70
CA VAL A 68 -24.60 21.98 -10.27
C VAL A 68 -25.65 21.34 -11.18
N ALA A 69 -25.39 21.28 -12.48
CA ALA A 69 -26.27 20.60 -13.44
C ALA A 69 -26.31 19.08 -13.18
N LEU A 70 -25.16 18.46 -12.90
CA LEU A 70 -25.06 17.04 -12.57
C LEU A 70 -25.82 16.71 -11.28
N GLN A 71 -25.66 17.53 -10.24
CA GLN A 71 -26.37 17.37 -8.97
C GLN A 71 -27.89 17.54 -9.13
N ARG A 72 -28.34 18.48 -9.97
CA ARG A 72 -29.76 18.65 -10.28
C ARG A 72 -30.32 17.40 -10.95
N LYS A 73 -29.64 16.91 -11.99
CA LYS A 73 -30.03 15.71 -12.71
C LYS A 73 -30.15 14.49 -11.78
N LEU A 74 -29.16 14.25 -10.93
CA LEU A 74 -29.18 13.15 -9.96
C LEU A 74 -30.34 13.24 -8.96
N ARG A 75 -30.69 14.46 -8.52
CA ARG A 75 -31.85 14.68 -7.65
C ARG A 75 -33.17 14.48 -8.37
N ASP A 76 -33.26 14.90 -9.62
CA ASP A 76 -34.47 14.78 -10.43
C ASP A 76 -34.72 13.32 -10.85
N GLU A 77 -33.67 12.51 -11.00
CA GLU A 77 -33.74 11.05 -11.23
C GLU A 77 -34.31 10.26 -10.04
N TRP A 78 -34.42 10.85 -8.85
CA TRP A 78 -34.95 10.19 -7.63
C TRP A 78 -36.44 10.45 -7.40
N ASN A 79 -37.10 11.23 -8.27
CA ASN A 79 -38.55 11.45 -8.26
C ASN A 79 -39.26 10.58 -9.30
#